data_AF-A0A0S8AIR4-F1
#
_entry.id   AF-A0A0S8AIR4-F1
#
_cell.length_a   1.000
_cell.length_b   1.000
_cell.length_c   1.000
_cell.angle_alpha   90.00
_cell.angle_beta   90.00
_cell.angle_gamma   90.00
#
_symmetry.space_group_name_H-M   'P 1'
#
loop_
_entity.id
_entity.type
_entity.pdbx_description
1 polymer ?
#
loop_
_entity_poly.entity_id
_entity_poly.type
_entity_poly.pdbx_seq_one_letter_code
_entity_poly.pdbx_strand_id
1 'polypeptide(L)'
;MDVQRPSTGSSAFMVSHLPDFFDRFGINFTIDGPQLEYFVYEKKNGLDVSRSLTICLDEPGGEIRMMTFYPALSMHQGCRFLSAACFFMVMQHFANFRHIASGCQILIETRKGVFDAFYALLKDFVHIVICGKGDRVVIQNSFLPLGMDTSMISERPLADQDAE
;
A
#
# COMPACT_ATOMS: atom_id res chain seq x y z
N MET A 1 10.64 31.11 11.82
CA MET A 1 9.92 29.89 12.19
C MET A 1 10.38 28.82 11.23
N ASP A 2 11.41 28.08 11.61
CA ASP A 2 11.94 26.97 10.82
C ASP A 2 10.95 25.80 10.87
N VAL A 3 10.25 25.59 9.77
CA VAL A 3 9.47 24.38 9.57
C VAL A 3 10.49 23.26 9.36
N GLN A 4 10.74 22.47 10.41
CA GLN A 4 11.48 21.21 10.30
C GLN A 4 10.80 20.36 9.23
N ARG A 5 11.42 20.30 8.05
CA ARG A 5 11.10 19.29 7.05
C ARG A 5 11.36 17.92 7.70
N PRO A 6 10.41 16.97 7.64
CA PRO A 6 10.70 15.62 8.09
C PRO A 6 11.89 15.11 7.28
N SER A 7 12.94 14.74 8.00
CA SER A 7 14.14 14.15 7.44
C SER A 7 13.76 12.99 6.52
N THR A 8 14.35 12.97 5.32
CA THR A 8 14.36 11.87 4.34
C THR A 8 15.06 10.61 4.88
N GLY A 9 14.70 10.19 6.10
CA GLY A 9 15.13 8.97 6.74
C GLY A 9 14.06 7.92 6.52
N SER A 10 14.46 6.74 6.06
CA SER A 10 13.61 5.55 6.04
C SER A 10 12.95 5.39 7.42
N SER A 11 11.62 5.21 7.47
CA SER A 11 10.91 5.10 8.75
C SER A 11 11.54 3.97 9.58
N ALA A 12 11.84 4.23 10.87
CA ALA A 12 12.41 3.23 11.77
C ALA A 12 11.55 1.97 11.86
N PHE A 13 10.23 2.13 11.70
CA PHE A 13 9.29 1.03 11.55
C PHE A 13 9.59 0.18 10.33
N MET A 14 9.82 0.81 9.18
CA MET A 14 10.07 0.11 7.93
C MET A 14 11.44 -0.57 7.92
N VAL A 15 12.47 0.08 8.45
CA VAL A 15 13.81 -0.53 8.58
C VAL A 15 13.77 -1.80 9.44
N SER A 16 12.93 -1.84 10.47
CA SER A 16 12.84 -2.99 11.37
C SER A 16 11.96 -4.13 10.83
N HIS A 17 10.94 -3.84 10.00
CA HIS A 17 9.97 -4.86 9.58
C HIS A 17 10.13 -5.32 8.12
N LEU A 18 10.86 -4.57 7.28
CA LEU A 18 11.09 -4.95 5.88
C LEU A 18 11.88 -6.25 5.72
N PRO A 19 12.96 -6.52 6.47
CA PRO A 19 13.68 -7.78 6.36
C PRO A 19 12.79 -8.99 6.66
N ASP A 20 12.03 -8.92 7.75
CA ASP A 20 11.09 -9.99 8.16
C ASP A 20 9.95 -10.17 7.15
N PHE A 21 9.49 -9.08 6.54
CA PHE A 21 8.52 -9.13 5.46
C PHE A 21 9.08 -9.91 4.27
N PHE A 22 10.26 -9.53 3.78
CA PHE A 22 10.85 -10.13 2.59
C PHE A 22 11.46 -11.51 2.81
N ASP A 23 11.75 -11.91 4.05
CA ASP A 23 12.12 -13.31 4.34
C ASP A 23 10.94 -14.26 4.04
N ARG A 24 9.71 -13.81 4.33
CA ARG A 24 8.52 -14.67 4.32
C ARG A 24 7.62 -14.46 3.11
N PHE A 25 7.54 -13.23 2.61
CA PHE A 25 6.59 -12.82 1.60
C PHE A 25 7.29 -12.17 0.40
N GLY A 26 6.67 -12.27 -0.76
CA GLY A 26 7.01 -11.48 -1.93
C GLY A 26 5.80 -10.67 -2.40
N ILE A 27 6.05 -9.64 -3.20
CA ILE A 27 5.01 -8.80 -3.79
C ILE A 27 5.18 -8.88 -5.31
N ASN A 28 4.08 -9.20 -5.99
CA ASN A 28 3.98 -9.09 -7.44
C ASN A 28 2.93 -8.07 -7.81
N PHE A 29 2.97 -7.55 -9.03
CA PHE A 29 1.93 -6.68 -9.56
C PHE A 29 1.55 -7.02 -10.99
N THR A 30 0.32 -6.72 -11.37
CA THR A 30 -0.16 -6.71 -12.76
C THR A 30 -0.56 -5.29 -13.14
N ILE A 31 -0.37 -4.96 -14.41
CA ILE A 31 -0.83 -3.70 -14.98
C ILE A 31 -2.17 -3.97 -15.65
N ASP A 32 -3.24 -3.38 -15.12
CA ASP A 32 -4.58 -3.43 -15.73
C ASP A 32 -5.00 -2.02 -16.16
N GLY A 33 -4.56 -1.63 -17.36
CA GLY A 33 -4.76 -0.29 -17.89
C GLY A 33 -4.17 0.82 -16.99
N PRO A 34 -4.98 1.79 -16.50
CA PRO A 34 -4.49 2.84 -15.60
C PRO A 34 -4.27 2.35 -14.16
N GLN A 35 -4.67 1.12 -13.85
CA GLN A 35 -4.63 0.54 -12.51
C GLN A 35 -3.46 -0.42 -12.38
N LEU A 36 -2.86 -0.47 -11.19
CA LEU A 36 -1.91 -1.52 -10.81
C LEU A 36 -2.58 -2.36 -9.72
N GLU A 37 -2.59 -3.66 -9.93
CA GLU A 37 -3.04 -4.61 -8.91
C GLU A 37 -1.84 -5.31 -8.30
N TYR A 38 -1.73 -5.29 -6.97
CA TYR A 38 -0.65 -5.96 -6.26
C TYR A 38 -1.14 -7.19 -5.53
N PHE A 39 -0.26 -8.18 -5.44
CA PHE A 39 -0.51 -9.48 -4.85
C PHE A 39 0.65 -9.83 -3.93
N VAL A 40 0.33 -10.20 -2.70
CA VAL A 40 1.32 -10.72 -1.76
C VAL A 40 1.23 -12.23 -1.80
N TYR A 41 2.37 -12.90 -1.96
CA TYR A 41 2.48 -14.35 -1.90
C TYR A 41 3.45 -14.78 -0.80
N GLU A 42 3.22 -15.96 -0.23
CA GLU A 42 4.15 -16.57 0.73
C GLU A 42 5.26 -17.30 -0.03
N LYS A 43 6.52 -16.97 0.23
CA LYS A 43 7.67 -17.55 -0.48
C LYS A 43 7.80 -19.06 -0.26
N LYS A 44 7.35 -19.56 0.90
CA LYS A 44 7.47 -20.96 1.28
C LYS A 44 6.69 -21.92 0.37
N ASN A 45 5.49 -21.52 -0.05
CA ASN A 45 4.58 -22.35 -0.86
C ASN A 45 4.20 -21.71 -2.20
N GLY A 46 4.57 -20.45 -2.44
CA GLY A 46 4.25 -19.70 -3.64
C GLY A 46 2.79 -19.29 -3.75
N LEU A 47 1.99 -19.41 -2.68
CA LEU A 47 0.56 -19.13 -2.71
C LEU A 47 0.28 -17.66 -2.40
N ASP A 48 -0.65 -17.07 -3.14
CA ASP A 48 -1.18 -15.74 -2.88
C ASP A 48 -1.89 -15.72 -1.51
N VAL A 49 -1.39 -14.88 -0.60
CA VAL A 49 -1.92 -14.71 0.76
C VAL A 49 -2.77 -13.44 0.92
N SER A 50 -2.71 -12.52 -0.04
CA SER A 50 -3.60 -11.34 -0.08
C SER A 50 -4.51 -11.34 -1.30
N ARG A 51 -5.67 -10.69 -1.15
CA ARG A 51 -6.50 -10.32 -2.31
C ARG A 51 -5.87 -9.15 -3.06
N SER A 52 -6.25 -8.97 -4.33
CA SER A 52 -5.74 -7.90 -5.20
C SER A 52 -5.83 -6.55 -4.51
N LEU A 53 -4.70 -5.89 -4.48
CA LEU A 53 -4.53 -4.55 -3.98
C LEU A 53 -4.55 -3.59 -5.15
N THR A 54 -5.67 -2.95 -5.39
CA THR A 54 -5.83 -2.12 -6.59
C THR A 54 -5.55 -0.65 -6.27
N ILE A 55 -4.54 -0.10 -6.93
CA ILE A 55 -4.20 1.32 -6.89
C ILE A 55 -4.35 1.91 -8.28
N CYS A 56 -5.03 3.04 -8.37
CA CYS A 56 -5.13 3.82 -9.59
C CYS A 56 -4.70 5.27 -9.36
N LEU A 57 -4.21 5.90 -10.42
CA LEU A 57 -3.97 7.33 -10.43
C LEU A 57 -5.19 7.99 -11.07
N ASP A 58 -5.85 8.86 -10.32
CA ASP A 58 -6.92 9.69 -10.84
C ASP A 58 -6.28 10.86 -11.59
N GLU A 59 -5.97 10.68 -12.87
CA GLU A 59 -5.33 11.69 -13.71
C GLU A 59 -6.02 13.07 -13.70
N PRO A 60 -7.37 13.19 -13.77
CA PRO A 60 -8.01 14.50 -13.70
C PRO A 60 -7.94 15.15 -12.32
N GLY A 61 -7.81 14.37 -11.24
CA GLY A 61 -7.65 14.87 -9.87
C GLY A 61 -6.19 15.09 -9.44
N GLY A 62 -5.25 14.39 -10.08
CA GLY A 62 -3.86 14.32 -9.63
C GLY A 62 -3.68 13.56 -8.31
N GLU A 63 -4.58 12.62 -8.00
CA GLU A 63 -4.65 11.93 -6.71
C GLU A 63 -4.46 10.42 -6.87
N ILE A 64 -3.73 9.79 -5.95
CA ILE A 64 -3.63 8.34 -5.87
C ILE A 64 -4.88 7.82 -5.18
N ARG A 65 -5.66 6.99 -5.87
CA ARG A 65 -6.84 6.35 -5.30
C ARG A 65 -6.54 4.86 -5.05
N MET A 66 -6.73 4.44 -3.81
CA MET A 66 -6.62 3.04 -3.40
C MET A 66 -8.02 2.46 -3.21
N MET A 67 -8.36 1.47 -4.03
CA MET A 67 -9.73 0.91 -4.12
C MET A 67 -9.94 -0.27 -3.16
N THR A 68 -8.92 -1.11 -3.01
CA THR A 68 -8.96 -2.30 -2.15
C THR A 68 -7.64 -2.42 -1.42
N PHE A 69 -7.64 -2.42 -0.09
CA PHE A 69 -6.47 -2.75 0.73
C PHE A 69 -6.85 -3.73 1.85
N TYR A 70 -6.61 -5.01 1.59
CA TYR A 70 -6.83 -6.10 2.55
C TYR A 70 -5.71 -7.13 2.47
N PRO A 71 -4.49 -6.81 2.90
CA PRO A 71 -3.51 -7.84 3.16
C PRO A 71 -4.03 -8.64 4.35
N ALA A 72 -4.56 -9.82 4.09
CA ALA A 72 -4.94 -10.80 5.11
C ALA A 72 -3.73 -11.27 5.96
N LEU A 73 -2.55 -10.67 5.75
CA LEU A 73 -1.36 -10.82 6.58
C LEU A 73 -1.66 -10.57 8.07
N SER A 74 -2.59 -9.68 8.43
CA SER A 74 -2.98 -9.45 9.82
C SER A 74 -3.65 -10.67 10.49
N MET A 75 -4.12 -11.65 9.72
CA MET A 75 -4.66 -12.91 10.22
C MET A 75 -3.57 -13.95 10.56
N HIS A 76 -2.32 -13.72 10.14
CA HIS A 76 -1.18 -14.56 10.50
C HIS A 76 -0.54 -14.07 11.81
N GLN A 77 -0.26 -15.00 12.74
CA GLN A 77 0.42 -14.67 14.00
C GLN A 77 1.77 -13.98 13.74
N GLY A 78 2.03 -12.89 14.45
CA GLY A 78 3.26 -12.10 14.33
C GLY A 78 3.30 -11.13 13.13
N CYS A 79 2.27 -11.12 12.27
CA CYS A 79 2.29 -10.37 11.01
C CYS A 79 1.53 -9.04 11.03
N ARG A 80 1.07 -8.58 12.21
CA ARG A 80 0.27 -7.35 12.36
C ARG A 80 0.93 -6.12 11.72
N PHE A 81 2.24 -6.02 11.85
CA PHE A 81 3.05 -4.92 11.31
C PHE A 81 3.46 -5.13 9.85
N LEU A 82 3.38 -6.38 9.36
CA LEU A 82 3.74 -6.73 7.98
C LEU A 82 2.70 -6.22 6.96
N SER A 83 1.42 -6.12 7.35
CA SER A 83 0.40 -5.44 6.55
C SER A 83 0.75 -3.96 6.31
N ALA A 84 1.30 -3.28 7.31
CA ALA A 84 1.73 -1.89 7.17
C ALA A 84 3.00 -1.79 6.30
N ALA A 85 3.97 -2.68 6.51
CA ALA A 85 5.16 -2.73 5.66
C ALA A 85 4.80 -2.95 4.18
N CYS A 86 3.89 -3.89 3.91
CA CYS A 86 3.34 -4.12 2.58
C CYS A 86 2.66 -2.86 2.01
N PHE A 87 1.81 -2.19 2.82
CA PHE A 87 1.16 -0.94 2.42
C PHE A 87 2.16 0.09 1.91
N PHE A 88 3.18 0.37 2.72
CA PHE A 88 4.19 1.37 2.38
C PHE A 88 4.98 0.96 1.14
N MET A 89 5.41 -0.30 1.03
CA MET A 89 6.16 -0.79 -0.12
C MET A 89 5.41 -0.61 -1.44
N VAL A 90 4.14 -1.01 -1.45
CA VAL A 90 3.30 -0.89 -2.64
C VAL A 90 3.08 0.58 -3.00
N MET A 91 2.82 1.45 -2.03
CA MET A 91 2.66 2.88 -2.28
C MET A 91 3.92 3.52 -2.86
N GLN A 92 5.11 3.18 -2.32
CA GLN A 92 6.38 3.67 -2.85
C GLN A 92 6.62 3.17 -4.27
N HIS A 93 6.37 1.88 -4.52
CA HIS A 93 6.53 1.30 -5.84
C HIS A 93 5.58 1.95 -6.86
N PHE A 94 4.30 2.10 -6.52
CA PHE A 94 3.31 2.73 -7.39
C PHE A 94 3.71 4.16 -7.74
N ALA A 95 4.11 4.95 -6.74
CA ALA A 95 4.55 6.32 -6.95
C ALA A 95 5.81 6.40 -7.83
N ASN A 96 6.79 5.51 -7.60
CA ASN A 96 7.99 5.44 -8.43
C ASN A 96 7.66 5.03 -9.88
N PHE A 97 6.80 4.02 -10.04
CA PHE A 97 6.37 3.49 -11.35
C PHE A 97 5.59 4.51 -12.17
N ARG A 98 4.75 5.32 -11.52
CA ARG A 98 3.95 6.38 -12.16
C ARG A 98 4.63 7.76 -12.12
N HIS A 99 5.89 7.84 -11.68
CA HIS A 99 6.65 9.09 -11.54
C HIS A 99 5.92 10.19 -10.74
N ILE A 100 5.23 9.81 -9.66
CA ILE A 100 4.42 10.70 -8.85
C ILE A 100 5.31 11.54 -7.93
N ALA A 101 5.10 12.85 -7.93
CA ALA A 101 5.84 13.79 -7.09
C ALA A 101 5.41 13.72 -5.61
N SER A 102 6.31 14.16 -4.73
CA SER A 102 6.00 14.33 -3.31
C SER A 102 4.81 15.27 -3.09
N GLY A 103 3.94 14.94 -2.13
CA GLY A 103 2.79 15.79 -1.78
C GLY A 103 1.52 15.50 -2.58
N CYS A 104 1.55 14.55 -3.52
CA CYS A 104 0.34 14.01 -4.16
C CYS A 104 -0.62 13.49 -3.09
N GLN A 105 -1.92 13.74 -3.26
CA GLN A 105 -2.91 13.26 -2.28
C GLN A 105 -3.21 11.79 -2.53
N ILE A 106 -3.28 11.03 -1.46
CA ILE A 106 -3.69 9.64 -1.42
C ILE A 106 -5.09 9.61 -0.83
N LEU A 107 -6.05 9.09 -1.57
CA LEU A 107 -7.39 8.78 -1.12
C LEU A 107 -7.57 7.29 -0.98
N ILE A 108 -7.96 6.85 0.21
CA ILE A 108 -8.22 5.46 0.52
C ILE A 108 -9.68 5.35 0.93
N GLU A 109 -10.47 4.63 0.14
CA GLU A 109 -11.83 4.28 0.52
C GLU A 109 -11.81 2.92 1.24
N THR A 110 -12.23 2.89 2.50
CA THR A 110 -12.25 1.66 3.28
C THR A 110 -13.51 1.53 4.12
N ARG A 111 -13.73 0.36 4.72
CA ARG A 111 -14.80 0.15 5.69
C ARG A 111 -14.37 0.67 7.05
N LYS A 112 -15.32 1.16 7.85
CA LYS A 112 -15.05 1.69 9.19
C LYS A 112 -14.35 0.68 10.08
N GLY A 113 -14.79 -0.58 10.08
CA GLY A 113 -14.14 -1.64 10.85
C GLY A 113 -12.67 -1.89 10.47
N VAL A 114 -12.31 -1.70 9.19
CA VAL A 114 -10.92 -1.83 8.71
C VAL A 114 -10.10 -0.62 9.12
N PHE A 115 -10.69 0.58 9.03
CA PHE A 115 -10.07 1.79 9.53
C PHE A 115 -9.70 1.65 11.01
N ASP A 116 -10.66 1.29 11.86
CA ASP A 116 -10.45 1.17 13.30
C ASP A 116 -9.44 0.06 13.65
N ALA A 117 -9.46 -1.06 12.92
CA ALA A 117 -8.59 -2.20 13.19
C ALA A 117 -7.16 -2.07 12.61
N PHE A 118 -6.97 -1.25 11.58
CA PHE A 118 -5.69 -1.16 10.85
C PHE A 118 -5.20 0.29 10.73
N TYR A 119 -5.89 1.14 9.97
CA TYR A 119 -5.40 2.48 9.64
C TYR A 119 -5.28 3.42 10.85
N ALA A 120 -6.20 3.34 11.80
CA ALA A 120 -6.17 4.13 13.04
C ALA A 120 -4.95 3.80 13.92
N LEU A 121 -4.32 2.65 13.71
CA LEU A 121 -3.16 2.20 14.48
C LEU A 121 -1.83 2.61 13.85
N LEU A 122 -1.83 3.04 12.59
CA LEU A 122 -0.64 3.45 11.86
C LEU A 122 -0.24 4.88 12.26
N LYS A 123 0.45 5.02 13.40
CA LYS A 123 0.87 6.33 13.94
C LYS A 123 1.84 7.09 13.02
N ASP A 124 2.62 6.37 12.21
CA ASP A 124 3.54 6.95 11.24
C ASP A 124 2.83 7.48 9.98
N PHE A 125 1.54 7.20 9.87
CA PHE A 125 0.72 7.58 8.72
C PHE A 125 -0.24 8.68 9.18
N VAL A 126 0.06 9.92 8.80
CA VAL A 126 -0.77 11.07 9.16
C VAL A 126 -2.01 11.07 8.30
N HIS A 127 -3.12 10.58 8.84
CA HIS A 127 -4.37 10.49 8.11
C HIS A 127 -5.33 11.62 8.48
N ILE A 128 -5.99 12.23 7.49
CA ILE A 128 -7.18 13.04 7.67
C ILE A 128 -8.38 12.18 7.29
N VAL A 129 -9.30 11.97 8.24
CA VAL A 129 -10.55 11.24 7.98
C VAL A 129 -11.56 12.22 7.41
N ILE A 130 -11.98 12.01 6.17
CA ILE A 130 -12.96 12.86 5.49
C ILE A 130 -14.25 12.06 5.39
N CYS A 131 -15.23 12.45 6.22
CA CYS A 131 -16.63 12.03 6.20
C CYS A 131 -16.94 10.59 5.73
N GLY A 132 -17.37 9.73 6.65
CA GLY A 132 -17.97 8.46 6.29
C GLY A 132 -19.48 8.57 6.01
N LYS A 133 -19.95 8.00 4.88
CA LYS A 133 -21.37 7.67 4.69
C LYS A 133 -21.58 6.18 4.98
N GLY A 134 -22.48 5.86 5.91
CA GLY A 134 -22.74 4.47 6.31
C GLY A 134 -21.53 3.81 6.96
N ASP A 135 -21.16 2.61 6.49
CA ASP A 135 -19.99 1.85 6.97
C ASP A 135 -18.69 2.16 6.20
N ARG A 136 -18.67 3.18 5.34
CA ARG A 136 -17.48 3.57 4.58
C ARG A 136 -16.81 4.80 5.17
N VAL A 137 -15.49 4.85 5.11
CA VAL A 137 -14.65 5.95 5.56
C VAL A 137 -13.66 6.27 4.45
N VAL A 138 -13.52 7.55 4.12
CA VAL A 138 -12.48 8.03 3.21
C VAL A 138 -11.33 8.57 4.04
N ILE A 139 -10.14 8.07 3.76
CA ILE A 139 -8.91 8.47 4.41
C ILE A 139 -8.09 9.25 3.38
N GLN A 140 -7.71 10.47 3.74
CA GLN A 140 -6.81 11.29 2.95
C GLN A 140 -5.44 11.36 3.61
N ASN A 141 -4.37 11.18 2.84
CA ASN A 141 -3.00 11.47 3.27
C ASN A 141 -2.21 12.15 2.14
N SER A 142 -1.15 12.87 2.47
CA SER A 142 -0.14 13.28 1.50
C SER A 142 0.90 12.18 1.31
N PHE A 143 1.18 11.83 0.05
CA PHE A 143 2.27 10.93 -0.29
C PHE A 143 3.61 11.56 0.07
N LEU A 144 4.41 10.81 0.84
CA LEU A 144 5.78 11.15 1.15
C LEU A 144 6.69 10.09 0.52
N PRO A 145 7.55 10.46 -0.45
CA PRO A 145 8.52 9.53 -0.99
C PRO A 145 9.51 9.15 0.10
N LEU A 146 9.65 7.84 0.30
CA LEU A 146 10.67 7.26 1.15
C LEU A 146 11.74 6.68 0.23
N GLY A 147 13.02 6.86 0.57
CA GLY A 147 14.14 6.25 -0.14
C GLY A 147 14.18 4.74 0.09
N MET A 148 13.19 4.02 -0.45
CA MET A 148 13.01 2.58 -0.31
C MET A 148 13.37 1.87 -1.60
N ASP A 149 14.05 0.75 -1.45
CA ASP A 149 14.29 -0.15 -2.57
C ASP A 149 13.02 -0.94 -2.89
N THR A 150 12.40 -0.62 -4.02
CA THR A 150 11.20 -1.30 -4.54
C THR A 150 11.54 -2.31 -5.63
N SER A 151 12.82 -2.57 -5.92
CA SER A 151 13.25 -3.51 -6.98
C SER A 151 12.85 -4.96 -6.73
N MET A 152 12.54 -5.31 -5.48
CA MET A 152 12.06 -6.63 -5.10
C MET A 152 10.61 -6.91 -5.52
N ILE A 153 9.89 -5.91 -6.03
CA ILE A 153 8.53 -6.07 -6.53
C ILE A 153 8.59 -6.45 -8.01
N SER A 154 8.04 -7.62 -8.35
CA SER A 154 8.08 -8.15 -9.71
C SER A 154 6.75 -7.99 -10.44
N GLU A 155 6.82 -7.64 -11.71
CA GLU A 155 5.66 -7.72 -12.60
C GLU A 155 5.32 -9.20 -12.87
N ARG A 156 4.03 -9.53 -12.83
CA ARG A 156 3.51 -10.81 -13.30
C ARG A 156 2.54 -10.55 -14.47
N PRO A 157 2.40 -11.49 -15.42
CA PRO A 157 1.43 -11.35 -16.50
C PRO A 157 0.01 -11.20 -15.94
N LEU A 158 -0.83 -10.43 -16.63
CA LEU A 158 -2.28 -10.58 -16.48
C LEU A 158 -2.60 -12.06 -16.75
N ALA A 159 -3.29 -12.71 -15.83
CA ALA A 159 -3.81 -14.03 -16.13
C ALA A 159 -4.79 -13.84 -17.29
N ASP A 160 -4.47 -14.39 -18.46
CA ASP A 160 -5.39 -14.42 -19.59
C ASP A 160 -6.71 -15.01 -19.07
N GLN A 161 -7.75 -14.19 -18.99
CA GLN A 161 -9.11 -14.69 -18.87
C GLN A 161 -9.55 -15.20 -20.25
N ASP A 162 -8.82 -16.17 -20.78
CA ASP A 162 -9.22 -16.94 -21.97
C ASP A 162 -9.51 -18.37 -21.52
N ALA A 163 -10.74 -18.59 -21.07
CA ALA A 163 -11.41 -19.88 -21.12
C ALA A 163 -12.93 -19.71 -20.95
N GLU A 164 -13.58 -19.19 -21.99
CA GLU A 164 -14.92 -19.68 -22.35
C GLU A 164 -14.96 -20.07 -23.83
#